data_AF-A0AAU9UCZ1-F1
#
_entry.id   AF-A0AAU9UCZ1-F1
#
_cell.length_a   1.000
_cell.length_b   1.000
_cell.length_c   1.000
_cell.angle_alpha   90.00
_cell.angle_beta   90.00
_cell.angle_gamma   90.00
#
_symmetry.space_group_name_H-M   'P 1'
#
loop_
_entity.id
_entity.type
_entity.pdbx_description
1 polymer ?
#
loop_
_entity_poly.entity_id
_entity_poly.type
_entity_poly.pdbx_seq_one_letter_code
_entity_poly.pdbx_strand_id
1 'polypeptide(L)' 'MHRYKECEVGTHAYAIGCGVITPEATCANPNPKPENEKAFICDYSACYCNPPTVRHPESKKCVPLEECPK' A
#
# COMPACT_ATOMS: atom_id res chain seq x y z
N MET A 1 10.42 -24.80 -3.68
CA MET A 1 9.36 -24.04 -4.36
C MET A 1 9.27 -22.69 -3.65
N HIS A 2 9.80 -21.63 -4.24
CA HIS A 2 9.77 -20.30 -3.64
C HIS A 2 8.31 -19.88 -3.53
N ARG A 3 7.84 -19.68 -2.30
CA ARG A 3 6.53 -19.10 -2.02
C ARG A 3 6.62 -17.65 -2.48
N TYR A 4 6.22 -17.37 -3.72
CA TYR A 4 5.77 -16.03 -4.06
C TYR A 4 4.78 -15.69 -2.96
N LYS A 5 5.08 -14.67 -2.14
CA LYS A 5 4.07 -14.11 -1.25
C LYS A 5 3.06 -13.47 -2.20
N GLU A 6 2.16 -14.28 -2.73
CA GLU A 6 0.99 -13.81 -3.44
C GLU A 6 0.33 -12.83 -2.49
N CYS A 7 0.24 -11.59 -2.97
CA CYS A 7 -0.40 -10.53 -2.23
C CYS A 7 -1.80 -11.00 -1.82
N GLU A 8 -2.21 -10.66 -0.60
CA GLU A 8 -3.50 -11.07 -0.06
C GLU A 8 -4.62 -10.68 -1.04
N VAL A 9 -5.68 -11.49 -1.12
CA VAL A 9 -6.81 -11.19 -2.00
C VAL A 9 -7.33 -9.78 -1.71
N GLY A 10 -7.38 -8.95 -2.75
CA GLY A 10 -7.72 -7.52 -2.64
C GLY A 10 -6.52 -6.57 -2.58
N THR A 11 -5.29 -7.09 -2.67
CA THR A 11 -4.06 -6.29 -2.79
C THR A 11 -3.34 -6.57 -4.11
N HIS A 12 -2.56 -5.60 -4.60
CA HIS A 12 -1.68 -5.71 -5.76
C HIS A 12 -0.23 -5.60 -5.34
N ALA A 13 0.66 -6.24 -6.10
CA ALA A 13 2.09 -6.05 -5.92
C ALA A 13 2.47 -4.63 -6.37
N TYR A 14 2.95 -3.83 -5.42
CA TYR A 14 3.59 -2.56 -5.68
C TYR A 14 5.10 -2.78 -5.61
N ALA A 15 5.76 -2.69 -6.76
CA ALA A 15 7.21 -2.81 -6.85
C ALA A 15 7.77 -1.61 -7.60
N ILE A 16 8.82 -1.00 -7.05
CA ILE A 16 9.59 0.04 -7.73
C ILE A 16 11.06 -0.39 -7.80
N GLY A 17 11.72 -0.12 -8.93
CA GLY A 17 13.13 -0.47 -9.12
C GLY A 17 14.05 0.39 -8.25
N CYS A 18 14.08 1.69 -8.53
CA CYS A 18 14.78 2.71 -7.75
C CYS A 18 14.04 4.02 -7.94
N GLY A 19 13.40 4.54 -6.91
CA GLY A 19 12.54 5.70 -7.03
C GLY A 19 11.98 6.19 -5.72
N VAL A 20 11.18 7.25 -5.81
CA VAL A 20 10.36 7.71 -4.71
C VAL A 20 9.22 6.72 -4.51
N ILE A 21 9.05 6.23 -3.28
CA ILE A 21 7.88 5.42 -2.94
C ILE A 21 6.66 6.31 -2.75
N THR A 22 5.50 5.82 -3.18
CA THR A 22 4.22 6.34 -2.70
C THR A 22 3.78 5.45 -1.55
N PRO A 23 3.48 5.97 -0.35
CA PRO A 23 2.95 5.16 0.75
C PRO A 23 1.65 4.47 0.37
N GLU A 24 1.30 3.38 1.07
CA GLU A 24 0.00 2.74 0.92
C GLU A 24 -1.12 3.68 1.42
N ALA A 25 -2.26 3.70 0.72
CA ALA A 25 -3.43 4.43 1.16
C ALA A 25 -4.02 3.79 2.43
N THR A 26 -4.23 4.60 3.47
CA THR A 26 -4.76 4.15 4.76
C THR A 26 -5.99 4.94 5.14
N CYS A 27 -6.78 4.46 6.12
CA CYS A 27 -7.91 5.24 6.64
C CYS A 27 -7.50 6.64 7.17
N ALA A 28 -6.28 6.77 7.70
CA ALA A 28 -5.76 8.06 8.18
C ALA A 28 -5.24 8.96 7.05
N ASN A 29 -4.80 8.36 5.94
CA ASN A 29 -4.29 9.06 4.76
C ASN A 29 -4.75 8.33 3.49
N PRO A 30 -5.97 8.61 3.01
CA PRO A 30 -6.56 7.87 1.89
C PRO A 30 -5.94 8.23 0.53
N ASN A 31 -5.26 9.37 0.44
CA ASN A 31 -4.60 9.83 -0.78
C ASN A 31 -3.13 10.20 -0.45
N PRO A 32 -2.28 9.17 -0.18
CA PRO A 32 -0.90 9.40 0.12
C PRO A 32 -0.19 10.00 -1.10
N LYS A 33 0.69 10.97 -0.84
CA LYS A 33 1.54 11.55 -1.87
C LYS A 33 2.88 10.81 -1.88
N PRO A 34 3.57 10.78 -3.03
CA PRO A 34 4.94 10.30 -3.09
C PRO A 34 5.77 10.95 -2.00
N GLU A 35 6.60 10.17 -1.32
CA GLU A 35 7.50 10.72 -0.31
C GLU A 35 8.45 11.73 -0.97
N ASN A 36 8.96 12.73 -0.24
CA ASN A 36 9.87 13.70 -0.85
C ASN A 36 11.10 12.98 -1.43
N GLU A 37 11.74 13.56 -2.46
CA GLU A 37 12.89 12.99 -3.20
C GLU A 37 14.04 12.45 -2.32
N LYS A 38 14.10 12.82 -1.04
CA LYS A 38 15.01 12.27 -0.03
C LYS A 38 14.71 10.82 0.37
N ALA A 39 13.50 10.31 0.14
CA ALA A 39 13.07 8.93 0.39
C ALA A 39 13.18 8.09 -0.89
N PHE A 40 14.38 8.08 -1.47
CA PHE A 40 14.70 7.26 -2.64
C PHE A 40 14.99 5.83 -2.18
N ILE A 41 14.14 4.88 -2.57
CA ILE A 41 14.26 3.48 -2.18
C ILE A 41 14.48 2.63 -3.43
N CYS A 42 15.44 1.71 -3.34
CA CYS A 42 15.72 0.72 -4.37
C CYS A 42 15.25 -0.67 -3.92
N ASP A 43 14.81 -1.49 -4.87
CA ASP A 43 14.32 -2.87 -4.66
C ASP A 43 13.14 -2.97 -3.69
N TYR A 44 12.27 -1.94 -3.66
CA TYR A 44 11.10 -1.96 -2.80
C TYR A 44 9.97 -2.75 -3.46
N SER A 45 9.49 -3.79 -2.77
CA SER A 45 8.33 -4.58 -3.17
C SER A 45 7.41 -4.79 -1.96
N ALA A 46 6.15 -4.39 -2.10
CA ALA A 46 5.11 -4.51 -1.08
C ALA A 46 3.76 -4.89 -1.70
N CYS A 47 2.80 -5.29 -0.87
CA CYS A 47 1.43 -5.60 -1.30
C CYS A 47 0.49 -4.47 -0.87
N TYR A 48 -0.03 -3.71 -1.83
CA TYR A 48 -0.85 -2.53 -1.58
C TYR A 48 -2.32 -2.82 -1.82
N CYS A 49 -3.22 -2.22 -1.03
CA CYS A 49 -4.67 -2.33 -1.27
C CYS A 49 -5.06 -1.86 -2.68
N ASN A 50 -5.99 -2.57 -3.31
CA ASN A 50 -6.50 -2.19 -4.64
C ASN A 50 -7.32 -0.89 -4.55
N PRO A 51 -7.11 0.09 -5.44
CA PRO A 51 -7.99 1.26 -5.51
C PRO A 51 -9.44 0.83 -5.77
N PRO A 52 -10.47 1.43 -5.13
CA PRO A 52 -10.44 2.60 -4.22
C PRO A 52 -10.38 2.22 -2.73
N THR A 53 -9.91 1.03 -2.38
CA THR A 53 -9.82 0.58 -0.98
C THR A 53 -8.57 1.12 -0.29
N VAL A 54 -8.66 1.30 1.02
CA VAL A 54 -7.59 1.77 1.89
C VAL A 54 -7.32 0.75 2.99
N ARG A 55 -6.09 0.72 3.50
CA ARG A 55 -5.70 -0.17 4.58
C ARG A 55 -6.26 0.33 5.91
N HIS A 56 -7.07 -0.51 6.55
CA HIS A 56 -7.55 -0.27 7.90
C HIS A 56 -6.40 -0.51 8.90
N PRO A 57 -6.05 0.46 9.76
CA PRO A 57 -4.85 0.36 10.62
C PRO A 57 -4.95 -0.75 11.65
N GLU A 58 -6.14 -1.00 12.21
CA GLU A 58 -6.39 -2.03 13.24
C GLU A 58 -6.58 -3.42 12.63
N SER A 59 -7.56 -3.58 11.73
CA SER A 59 -7.87 -4.88 11.11
C SER A 59 -6.82 -5.36 10.09
N LYS A 60 -5.91 -4.48 9.64
CA LYS A 60 -4.95 -4.72 8.54
C LYS A 60 -5.58 -5.16 7.21
N LYS A 61 -6.90 -5.07 7.10
CA LYS A 61 -7.68 -5.39 5.89
C LYS A 61 -7.79 -4.17 4.99
N CYS A 62 -7.92 -4.43 3.70
CA CYS A 62 -8.32 -3.42 2.73
C CYS A 62 -9.83 -3.23 2.81
N VAL A 63 -10.26 -2.02 3.12
CA VAL A 63 -11.67 -1.66 3.24
C VAL A 63 -11.95 -0.41 2.39
N PRO A 64 -13.16 -0.21 1.88
CA PRO A 64 -13.53 1.07 1.29
C PRO A 64 -13.39 2.20 2.32
N LEU A 65 -13.08 3.41 1.85
CA LEU A 65 -12.88 4.59 2.73
C LEU A 65 -14.11 4.88 3.62
N GLU A 66 -15.30 4.51 3.16
CA GLU A 66 -16.55 4.66 3.89
C GLU A 66 -16.65 3.77 5.13
N GLU A 67 -15.92 2.66 5.16
CA GLU A 67 -15.83 1.74 6.30
C GLU A 67 -14.67 2.08 7.25
N CYS A 68 -13.96 3.17 7.01
CA CYS A 68 -12.94 3.64 7.94
C CYS A 68 -13.56 4.17 9.24
N PRO A 69 -12.88 3.94 10.38
CA PRO A 69 -13.31 4.47 11.66
C PRO A 69 -13.21 6.01 11.59
N LYS A 70 -14.29 6.68 12.00
CA LYS A 70 -14.35 8.14 12.10
C LYS A 70 -13.66 8.66 13.34
#